data_AF-A0A3C0MFK3-F1
#
_entry.id   AF-A0A3C0MFK3-F1
#
_cell.length_a   1.000
_cell.length_b   1.000
_cell.length_c   1.000
_cell.angle_alpha   90.00
_cell.angle_beta   90.00
_cell.angle_gamma   90.00
#
_symmetry.space_group_name_H-M   'P 1'
#
loop_
_entity.id
_entity.type
_entity.pdbx_description
1 polymer ?
#
loop_
_entity_poly.entity_id
_entity_poly.type
_entity_poly.pdbx_seq_one_letter_code
_entity_poly.pdbx_strand_id
1 'polypeptide(L)'
;MAWIEEARRAGNADFDPGADWIGGGLVGDAQADSLDELLFSVLAQTGLENDVFQFGLQARLDPSTDVDAAQRLLGARTTLQQRLAQSGLQ
;
A
#
# COMPACT_ATOMS: atom_id res chain seq x y z
N MET A 1 11.61 1.92 -33.18
CA MET A 1 12.19 0.62 -33.57
C MET A 1 13.53 0.34 -32.91
N ALA A 2 14.47 1.29 -32.79
CA ALA A 2 15.79 1.05 -32.20
C ALA A 2 15.80 0.52 -30.74
N TRP A 3 14.80 0.88 -29.92
CA TRP A 3 14.75 0.47 -28.52
C TRP A 3 14.39 -1.01 -28.31
N ILE A 4 13.64 -1.63 -29.24
CA ILE A 4 13.25 -3.05 -29.16
C ILE A 4 14.47 -3.95 -29.37
N GLU A 5 15.30 -3.61 -30.37
CA GLU A 5 16.55 -4.31 -30.66
C GLU A 5 17.49 -4.29 -29.44
N GLU A 6 17.60 -3.13 -28.79
CA GLU A 6 18.43 -2.95 -27.60
C GLU A 6 17.87 -3.69 -26.38
N ALA A 7 16.54 -3.64 -26.16
CA ALA A 7 15.87 -4.39 -25.12
C ALA A 7 16.18 -5.90 -25.24
N ARG A 8 16.07 -6.45 -26.44
CA ARG A 8 16.38 -7.87 -26.69
C ARG A 8 17.85 -8.20 -26.45
N ARG A 9 18.78 -7.32 -26.85
CA ARG A 9 20.22 -7.51 -26.62
C ARG A 9 20.59 -7.48 -25.14
N ALA A 10 19.90 -6.65 -24.35
CA ALA A 10 20.11 -6.54 -22.91
C ALA A 10 19.38 -7.63 -22.09
N GLY A 11 18.59 -8.49 -22.74
CA GLY A 11 17.78 -9.50 -22.03
C GLY A 11 16.55 -8.92 -21.33
N ASN A 12 16.14 -7.70 -21.68
CA ASN A 12 14.90 -7.10 -21.21
C ASN A 12 13.72 -7.66 -22.01
N ALA A 13 12.53 -7.60 -21.43
CA ALA A 13 11.31 -7.90 -22.17
C ALA A 13 11.07 -6.84 -23.27
N ASP A 14 10.66 -7.29 -24.46
CA ASP A 14 10.40 -6.43 -25.63
C ASP A 14 8.96 -5.89 -25.68
N PHE A 15 8.33 -5.79 -24.52
CA PHE A 15 6.99 -5.25 -24.34
C PHE A 15 6.91 -3.75 -24.69
N ASP A 16 5.78 -3.31 -25.22
CA ASP A 16 5.54 -1.93 -25.62
C ASP A 16 5.51 -0.97 -24.40
N PRO A 17 6.45 -0.03 -24.25
CA PRO A 17 6.47 0.91 -23.13
C PRO A 17 5.28 1.88 -23.15
N GLY A 18 4.62 2.06 -24.30
CA GLY A 18 3.40 2.84 -24.42
C GLY A 18 2.12 2.04 -24.14
N ALA A 19 2.22 0.73 -23.88
CA ALA A 19 1.07 -0.09 -23.54
C ALA A 19 0.41 0.35 -22.23
N ASP A 20 -0.88 0.05 -22.09
CA ASP A 20 -1.54 0.09 -20.78
C ASP A 20 -1.10 -1.12 -19.95
N TRP A 21 -0.02 -0.94 -19.20
CA TRP A 21 0.58 -1.94 -18.32
C TRP A 21 -0.23 -2.26 -17.07
N ILE A 22 -1.12 -1.34 -16.71
CA ILE A 22 -1.99 -1.51 -15.55
C ILE A 22 -3.21 -2.32 -15.98
N GLY A 23 -3.59 -2.25 -17.26
CA GLY A 23 -4.71 -2.97 -17.84
C GLY A 23 -5.99 -2.56 -17.14
N GLY A 24 -6.87 -1.87 -17.84
CA GLY A 24 -8.23 -1.59 -17.35
C GLY A 24 -9.07 -2.83 -16.91
N GLY A 25 -8.51 -4.05 -16.91
CA GLY A 25 -9.13 -5.31 -16.45
C GLY A 25 -8.58 -5.92 -15.16
N LEU A 26 -7.47 -5.44 -14.57
CA LEU A 26 -7.06 -5.87 -13.22
C LEU A 26 -7.96 -5.26 -12.13
N VAL A 27 -8.51 -4.09 -12.42
CA VAL A 27 -9.47 -3.33 -11.59
C VAL A 27 -10.71 -2.97 -12.42
N GLY A 28 -10.90 -3.63 -13.58
CA GLY A 28 -12.01 -3.39 -14.49
C GLY A 28 -13.33 -3.63 -13.77
N ASP A 29 -14.07 -2.56 -13.54
CA ASP A 29 -15.33 -2.50 -12.78
C ASP A 29 -15.20 -2.76 -11.27
N ALA A 30 -13.98 -2.90 -10.76
CA ALA A 30 -13.72 -3.35 -9.42
C ALA A 30 -13.77 -2.15 -8.43
N GLN A 31 -14.72 -2.19 -7.49
CA GLN A 31 -14.92 -1.17 -6.44
C GLN A 31 -13.63 -0.94 -5.64
N ALA A 32 -13.44 0.22 -4.98
CA ALA A 32 -12.23 0.52 -4.19
C ALA A 32 -11.82 -0.62 -3.23
N ASP A 33 -12.79 -1.31 -2.63
CA ASP A 33 -12.57 -2.47 -1.74
C ASP A 33 -11.85 -3.64 -2.44
N SER A 34 -12.09 -3.85 -3.74
CA SER A 34 -11.44 -4.90 -4.52
C SER A 34 -9.95 -4.61 -4.81
N LEU A 35 -9.56 -3.33 -4.85
CA LEU A 35 -8.17 -2.94 -5.05
C LEU A 35 -7.39 -3.12 -3.75
N ASP A 36 -7.98 -2.77 -2.62
CA ASP A 36 -7.39 -2.99 -1.30
C ASP A 36 -7.22 -4.49 -1.04
N GLU A 37 -8.23 -5.31 -1.35
CA GLU A 37 -8.14 -6.77 -1.27
C GLU A 37 -7.02 -7.34 -2.16
N LEU A 38 -6.93 -6.86 -3.41
CA LEU A 38 -5.85 -7.25 -4.31
C LEU A 38 -4.48 -6.84 -3.74
N LEU A 39 -4.36 -5.61 -3.24
CA LEU A 39 -3.14 -5.11 -2.62
C LEU A 39 -2.71 -5.99 -1.43
N PHE A 40 -3.63 -6.27 -0.51
CA PHE A 40 -3.35 -7.15 0.62
C PHE A 40 -2.96 -8.56 0.16
N SER A 41 -3.62 -9.11 -0.87
CA SER A 41 -3.26 -10.42 -1.42
C SER A 41 -1.84 -10.46 -2.00
N VAL A 42 -1.40 -9.37 -2.63
CA VAL A 42 -0.04 -9.25 -3.19
C VAL A 42 0.97 -9.08 -2.07
N LEU A 43 0.68 -8.25 -1.07
CA LEU A 43 1.53 -8.09 0.11
C LEU A 43 1.71 -9.43 0.84
N ALA A 44 0.64 -10.22 0.96
CA ALA A 44 0.69 -11.56 1.57
C ALA A 44 1.57 -12.53 0.78
N GLN A 45 1.36 -12.60 -0.55
CA GLN A 45 2.15 -13.48 -1.42
C GLN A 45 3.64 -13.11 -1.45
N THR A 46 3.97 -11.84 -1.25
CA THR A 46 5.35 -11.34 -1.24
C THR A 46 5.97 -11.31 0.16
N GLY A 47 5.19 -11.62 1.21
CA GLY A 47 5.63 -11.57 2.61
C GLY A 47 5.86 -10.15 3.15
N LEU A 48 5.30 -9.13 2.50
CA LEU A 48 5.52 -7.71 2.83
C LEU A 48 4.45 -7.09 3.73
N GLU A 49 3.45 -7.86 4.16
CA GLU A 49 2.33 -7.36 4.98
C GLU A 49 2.82 -6.68 6.26
N ASN A 50 3.71 -7.35 6.99
CA ASN A 50 4.24 -6.82 8.24
C ASN A 50 5.12 -5.59 8.00
N ASP A 51 5.92 -5.56 6.95
CA ASP A 51 6.79 -4.42 6.64
C ASP A 51 5.97 -3.17 6.32
N VAL A 52 4.96 -3.31 5.45
CA VAL A 52 4.06 -2.20 5.11
C VAL A 52 3.26 -1.75 6.35
N PHE A 53 2.83 -2.69 7.19
CA PHE A 53 2.17 -2.36 8.46
C PHE A 53 3.10 -1.55 9.38
N GLN A 54 4.36 -1.96 9.52
CA GLN A 54 5.35 -1.22 10.32
C GLN A 54 5.62 0.18 9.75
N PHE A 55 5.72 0.30 8.42
CA PHE A 55 5.85 1.62 7.77
C PHE A 55 4.67 2.52 8.09
N GLY A 56 3.44 1.99 8.05
CA GLY A 56 2.24 2.73 8.45
C GLY A 56 2.26 3.19 9.91
N LEU A 57 2.70 2.33 10.83
CA LEU A 57 2.82 2.69 12.25
C LEU A 57 3.88 3.77 12.52
N GLN A 58 4.96 3.77 11.74
CA GLN A 58 6.06 4.74 11.86
C GLN A 58 5.81 6.03 11.06
N ALA A 59 4.86 6.01 10.13
CA ALA A 59 4.55 7.14 9.28
C ALA A 59 4.00 8.33 10.08
N ARG A 60 4.28 9.53 9.57
CA ARG A 60 3.66 10.76 10.04
C ARG A 60 2.45 11.04 9.17
N LEU A 61 1.28 11.09 9.80
CA LEU A 61 0.07 11.57 9.15
C LEU A 61 0.05 13.10 9.19
N ASP A 62 -0.07 13.74 8.02
CA ASP A 62 -0.35 15.17 7.94
C ASP A 62 -1.86 15.39 8.20
N PRO A 63 -2.24 16.11 9.27
CA PRO A 63 -3.66 16.35 9.57
C PRO A 63 -4.38 17.15 8.48
N SER A 64 -3.66 17.89 7.63
CA SER A 64 -4.24 18.65 6.54
C SER A 64 -4.66 17.79 5.35
N THR A 65 -4.12 16.58 5.21
CA THR A 65 -4.46 15.65 4.12
C THR A 65 -5.70 14.82 4.43
N ASP A 66 -5.93 14.50 5.71
CA ASP A 66 -7.11 13.79 6.19
C ASP A 66 -7.35 14.07 7.69
N VAL A 67 -8.27 15.00 7.97
CA VAL A 67 -8.59 15.44 9.33
C VAL A 67 -9.26 14.32 10.13
N ASP A 68 -10.12 13.53 9.50
CA ASP A 68 -10.89 12.46 10.16
C ASP A 68 -9.99 11.30 10.55
N ALA A 69 -9.03 10.92 9.68
CA ALA A 69 -8.00 9.95 10.03
C ALA A 69 -7.13 10.44 11.19
N ALA A 70 -6.75 11.72 11.20
CA ALA A 70 -5.96 12.29 12.29
C ALA A 70 -6.71 12.25 13.63
N GLN A 71 -8.00 12.60 13.64
CA GLN A 71 -8.82 12.52 14.84
C GLN A 71 -8.97 11.08 15.35
N ARG A 72 -9.23 10.13 14.44
CA ARG A 72 -9.30 8.69 14.78
C ARG A 72 -7.99 8.18 15.38
N LEU A 73 -6.83 8.59 14.84
CA LEU A 73 -5.53 8.21 15.35
C LEU A 73 -5.27 8.76 16.77
N LEU A 74 -5.65 10.01 17.05
CA LEU A 74 -5.56 10.60 18.39
C LEU A 74 -6.46 9.87 19.40
N GLY A 75 -7.68 9.51 18.99
CA GLY A 75 -8.58 8.67 19.78
C GLY A 75 -7.96 7.31 20.10
N ALA A 76 -7.42 6.63 19.09
CA ALA A 76 -6.77 5.32 19.25
C ALA A 76 -5.59 5.39 20.23
N ARG A 77 -4.76 6.45 20.17
CA ARG A 77 -3.66 6.67 21.12
C ARG A 77 -4.15 6.80 22.56
N THR A 78 -5.24 7.53 22.76
CA THR A 78 -5.85 7.70 24.10
C THR A 78 -6.36 6.36 24.63
N THR A 79 -7.06 5.59 23.81
CA THR A 79 -7.54 4.25 24.19
C THR A 79 -6.39 3.29 24.49
N LEU A 80 -5.30 3.33 23.71
CA LEU A 80 -4.12 2.51 23.96
C LEU A 80 -3.49 2.84 25.32
N GLN A 81 -3.32 4.12 25.63
CA GLN A 81 -2.78 4.57 26.93
C GLN A 81 -3.63 4.07 28.10
N GLN A 82 -4.96 4.17 27.99
CA GLN A 82 -5.88 3.66 29.01
C GLN A 82 -5.73 2.15 29.23
N ARG A 83 -5.60 1.38 28.14
CA ARG A 83 -5.39 -0.08 28.23
C ARG A 83 -4.06 -0.45 28.88
N LEU A 84 -2.98 0.27 28.53
CA LEU A 84 -1.66 0.05 29.14
C LEU A 84 -1.65 0.33 30.64
N ALA A 85 -2.33 1.40 31.07
CA ALA A 85 -2.52 1.71 32.48
C ALA A 85 -3.31 0.61 33.22
N GLN A 86 -4.36 0.09 32.59
CA GLN A 86 -5.17 -1.01 33.15
C GLN A 86 -4.41 -2.33 33.24
N SER A 87 -3.51 -2.61 32.29
CA SER A 87 -2.70 -3.82 32.28
C SER A 87 -1.45 -3.74 33.17
N GLY A 88 -1.19 -2.59 33.80
CA GLY A 88 0.01 -2.37 34.62
C GLY A 88 1.32 -2.31 33.83
N LEU A 89 1.27 -2.02 32.52
CA LEU A 89 2.42 -2.00 31.61
C LEU A 89 2.86 -0.56 31.27
N GLN A 90 2.88 0.35 32.25
CA GLN A 90 3.31 1.74 32.05
C GLN A 90 4.79 1.96 32.34
#